data_AF-A0A9J6GK54-F1
#
_entry.id   AF-A0A9J6GK54-F1
#
_cell.length_a   1.000
_cell.length_b   1.000
_cell.length_c   1.000
_cell.angle_alpha   90.00
_cell.angle_beta   90.00
_cell.angle_gamma   90.00
#
_symmetry.space_group_name_H-M   'P 1'
#
loop_
_entity.id
_entity.type
_entity.pdbx_description
1 polymer ?
#
loop_
_entity_poly.entity_id
_entity_poly.type
_entity_poly.pdbx_seq_one_letter_code
_entity_poly.pdbx_strand_id
1 'polypeptide(L)'
;MKFTRLTPDAFPAIFPDSPSYISDSCTSREEPDVKRKRTENEPLQKAMHESQVVFEIEEQQYKVRNLGELNSRVNERPNKTFWCTTA
;
A
#
# COMPACT_ATOMS: atom_id res chain seq x y z
N MET A 1 -15.18 -25.33 9.95
CA MET A 1 -15.04 -24.03 10.65
C MET A 1 -14.19 -24.24 11.89
N LYS A 2 -13.08 -23.51 12.04
CA LYS A 2 -12.26 -23.56 13.26
C LYS A 2 -12.78 -22.47 14.20
N PHE A 3 -13.42 -22.87 15.30
CA PHE A 3 -13.77 -21.94 16.37
C PHE A 3 -12.47 -21.52 17.06
N THR A 4 -12.14 -20.23 16.99
CA THR A 4 -11.12 -19.62 17.85
C THR A 4 -11.51 -19.91 19.29
N ARG A 5 -10.68 -20.68 20.00
CA ARG A 5 -10.92 -21.01 21.41
C ARG A 5 -10.89 -19.71 22.20
N LEU A 6 -12.02 -19.37 22.83
CA LEU A 6 -12.09 -18.27 23.76
C LEU A 6 -11.08 -18.49 24.90
N THR A 7 -10.51 -17.41 25.42
CA THR A 7 -9.61 -17.47 26.58
C THR A 7 -10.41 -17.90 27.83
N PRO A 8 -9.76 -18.51 28.84
CA PRO A 8 -10.45 -19.05 30.03
C PRO A 8 -11.23 -18.00 30.84
N ASP A 9 -10.88 -16.73 30.68
CA ASP A 9 -11.43 -15.55 31.30
C ASP A 9 -12.45 -14.81 30.41
N ALA A 10 -12.81 -15.37 29.26
CA ALA A 10 -13.77 -14.75 28.35
C ALA A 10 -15.18 -14.77 28.96
N PHE A 11 -15.68 -13.59 29.32
CA PHE A 11 -17.08 -13.37 29.70
C PHE A 11 -17.91 -12.91 28.50
N PRO A 12 -19.16 -13.39 28.36
CA PRO A 12 -20.03 -12.94 27.29
C PRO A 12 -20.44 -11.48 27.53
N ALA A 13 -20.31 -10.64 26.51
CA ALA A 13 -20.76 -9.24 26.57
C ALA A 13 -22.30 -9.11 26.58
N ILE A 14 -23.00 -10.15 26.11
CA ILE A 14 -24.46 -10.22 26.04
C ILE A 14 -24.92 -11.47 26.77
N PHE A 15 -25.68 -11.28 27.86
CA PHE A 15 -26.29 -12.37 28.61
C PHE A 15 -27.79 -12.49 28.25
N PRO A 16 -28.24 -13.60 27.63
CA PRO A 16 -29.64 -13.81 27.33
C PRO A 16 -30.47 -13.81 28.63
N ASP A 17 -31.67 -13.23 28.58
CA ASP A 17 -32.63 -13.14 29.70
C ASP A 17 -32.15 -12.40 30.96
N SER A 18 -31.04 -11.64 30.85
CA SER A 18 -30.52 -10.81 31.93
C SER A 18 -31.01 -9.35 31.84
N PRO A 19 -31.02 -8.61 32.96
CA PRO A 19 -31.27 -7.17 32.93
C PRO A 19 -30.27 -6.40 32.05
N SER A 20 -30.77 -5.40 31.34
CA SER A 20 -29.99 -4.63 30.35
C SER A 20 -28.78 -3.88 30.91
N TYR A 21 -28.72 -3.64 32.23
CA TYR A 21 -27.56 -3.01 32.87
C TYR A 21 -26.37 -3.96 33.09
N ILE A 22 -26.56 -5.28 32.86
CA ILE A 22 -25.52 -6.31 32.97
C ILE A 22 -24.89 -6.61 31.60
N SER A 23 -25.62 -6.35 30.51
CA SER A 23 -25.14 -6.59 29.14
C SER A 23 -24.68 -5.28 28.50
N ASP A 24 -23.45 -5.26 27.97
CA ASP A 24 -22.95 -4.12 27.21
C ASP A 24 -23.48 -4.20 25.77
N SER A 25 -24.52 -3.43 25.48
CA SER A 25 -25.16 -3.40 24.16
C SER A 25 -24.44 -2.51 23.13
N CYS A 26 -23.14 -2.24 23.35
CA CYS A 26 -22.35 -1.41 22.44
C CYS A 26 -22.18 -2.12 21.09
N THR A 27 -23.13 -1.87 20.18
CA THR A 27 -22.99 -2.28 18.79
C THR A 27 -21.88 -1.44 18.18
N SER A 28 -20.69 -2.01 18.09
CA SER A 28 -19.52 -1.48 17.38
C SER A 28 -19.76 -1.46 15.86
N ARG A 29 -20.90 -0.91 15.43
CA ARG A 29 -21.17 -0.71 14.01
C ARG A 29 -20.46 0.57 13.61
N GLU A 30 -19.36 0.42 12.89
CA GLU A 30 -18.68 1.55 12.28
C GLU A 30 -19.66 2.34 11.39
N GLU A 31 -19.56 3.65 11.44
CA GLU A 31 -20.33 4.52 10.55
C GLU A 31 -19.98 4.19 9.09
N PRO A 32 -20.96 4.22 8.16
CA PRO A 32 -20.74 3.91 6.76
C PRO A 32 -19.58 4.68 6.12
N ASP A 33 -19.35 5.92 6.56
CA ASP A 33 -18.28 6.80 6.05
C ASP A 33 -16.89 6.32 6.44
N VAL A 34 -16.73 5.79 7.66
CA VAL A 34 -15.46 5.24 8.14
C VAL A 34 -15.13 3.98 7.35
N LYS A 35 -16.13 3.12 7.11
CA LYS A 35 -15.98 1.91 6.31
C LYS A 35 -15.58 2.22 4.85
N ARG A 36 -16.22 3.23 4.24
CA ARG A 36 -15.87 3.69 2.87
C ARG A 36 -14.43 4.19 2.81
N LYS A 37 -14.05 5.11 3.71
CA LYS A 37 -12.68 5.65 3.77
C LYS A 37 -11.63 4.57 3.93
N ARG A 38 -11.87 3.57 4.80
CA ARG A 38 -10.94 2.45 4.98
C ARG A 38 -10.74 1.65 3.69
N THR A 39 -11.82 1.41 2.95
CA THR A 39 -11.80 0.64 1.70
C THR A 39 -11.07 1.40 0.59
N GLU A 40 -11.20 2.73 0.56
CA GLU A 40 -10.52 3.61 -0.40
C GLU A 40 -9.04 3.86 -0.05
N ASN A 41 -8.68 3.82 1.24
CA ASN A 41 -7.32 4.10 1.69
C ASN A 41 -6.36 2.95 1.34
N GLU A 42 -6.79 1.70 1.42
CA GLU A 42 -5.96 0.54 1.08
C GLU A 42 -5.38 0.57 -0.35
N PRO A 43 -6.16 0.78 -1.43
CA PRO A 43 -5.61 0.90 -2.78
C PRO A 43 -4.76 2.16 -2.96
N LEU A 44 -5.08 3.25 -2.25
CA LEU A 44 -4.28 4.48 -2.30
C LEU A 44 -2.89 4.27 -1.71
N GLN A 45 -2.79 3.64 -0.53
CA GLN A 45 -1.51 3.31 0.10
C GLN A 45 -0.68 2.38 -0.79
N LYS A 46 -1.34 1.39 -1.41
CA LYS A 46 -0.68 0.49 -2.36
C LYS A 46 -0.11 1.25 -3.55
N ALA A 47 -0.89 2.13 -4.18
CA ALA A 47 -0.44 2.92 -5.32
C ALA A 47 0.72 3.87 -4.96
N MET A 48 0.68 4.49 -3.77
CA MET A 48 1.78 5.33 -3.28
C MET A 48 3.06 4.53 -3.10
N HIS A 49 2.96 3.34 -2.50
CA HIS A 49 4.11 2.46 -2.31
C HIS A 49 4.69 1.98 -3.65
N GLU A 50 3.85 1.52 -4.57
CA GLU A 50 4.27 1.11 -5.92
C GLU A 50 4.97 2.26 -6.66
N SER A 51 4.43 3.48 -6.56
CA SER A 51 5.05 4.66 -7.16
C SER A 51 6.46 4.95 -6.60
N GLN A 52 6.66 4.78 -5.28
CA GLN A 52 7.97 4.97 -4.66
C GLN A 52 8.97 3.91 -5.12
N VAL A 53 8.55 2.65 -5.15
CA VAL A 53 9.40 1.54 -5.61
C VAL A 53 9.82 1.73 -7.06
N VAL A 54 8.88 2.09 -7.95
CA VAL A 54 9.19 2.37 -9.35
C VAL A 54 10.17 3.53 -9.48
N PHE A 55 9.95 4.61 -8.74
CA PHE A 55 10.85 5.77 -8.74
C PHE A 55 12.28 5.39 -8.32
N GLU A 56 12.44 4.62 -7.23
CA GLU A 56 13.76 4.18 -6.76
C GLU A 56 14.47 3.30 -7.79
N ILE A 57 13.74 2.40 -8.45
CA ILE A 57 14.28 1.54 -9.52
C ILE A 57 14.74 2.39 -10.70
N GLU A 58 13.92 3.34 -11.15
CA GLU A 58 14.26 4.23 -12.27
C GLU A 58 15.45 5.13 -11.93
N GLU A 59 15.48 5.66 -10.70
CA GLU A 59 16.61 6.46 -10.24
C GLU A 59 17.90 5.62 -10.27
N GLN A 60 17.88 4.39 -9.77
CA GLN A 60 19.06 3.53 -9.80
C GLN A 60 19.49 3.18 -11.23
N GLN A 61 18.54 2.92 -12.13
CA GLN A 61 18.83 2.48 -13.48
C GLN A 61 19.26 3.62 -14.41
N TYR A 62 18.60 4.77 -14.34
CA TYR A 62 18.69 5.82 -15.37
C TYR A 62 19.39 7.09 -14.89
N LYS A 63 19.65 7.23 -13.59
CA LYS A 63 20.41 8.39 -13.09
C LYS A 63 21.79 8.41 -13.72
N VAL A 64 22.10 9.55 -14.32
CA VAL A 64 23.41 9.89 -14.87
C VAL A 64 23.97 11.06 -14.08
N ARG A 65 25.24 11.00 -13.71
CA ARG A 65 25.88 12.03 -12.88
C ARG A 65 26.52 13.15 -13.69
N ASN A 66 26.88 12.87 -14.95
CA ASN A 66 27.57 13.82 -15.81
C ASN A 66 27.25 13.57 -17.29
N LEU A 67 27.62 14.55 -18.12
CA LEU A 67 27.39 14.51 -19.57
C LEU A 67 28.15 13.37 -20.28
N GLY A 68 29.33 13.00 -19.78
CA GLY A 68 30.12 11.91 -20.34
C GLY A 68 29.42 10.55 -20.21
N GLU A 69 28.85 10.27 -19.04
CA GLU A 69 28.06 9.06 -18.77
C GLU A 69 26.82 8.99 -19.68
N LEU A 70 26.14 10.12 -19.86
CA LEU A 70 25.00 10.23 -20.77
C LEU A 70 25.41 9.89 -22.21
N ASN A 71 26.48 10.49 -22.72
CA ASN A 71 26.98 10.23 -24.07
C ASN A 71 27.36 8.76 -24.27
N SER A 72 28.02 8.13 -23.31
CA SER A 72 28.34 6.69 -23.38
C SER A 72 27.09 5.83 -23.51
N ARG A 73 26.07 6.07 -22.67
CA ARG A 73 24.82 5.30 -22.73
C ARG A 73 24.03 5.52 -24.02
N VAL A 74 24.07 6.74 -24.58
CA VAL A 74 23.44 7.04 -25.87
C VAL A 74 24.17 6.31 -27.01
N ASN A 75 25.50 6.26 -26.95
CA ASN A 75 26.33 5.59 -27.96
C ASN A 75 26.19 4.06 -27.94
N GLU A 76 25.85 3.47 -26.80
CA GLU A 76 25.57 2.03 -26.64
C GLU A 76 24.21 1.61 -27.24
N ARG A 77 23.30 2.57 -27.49
CA ARG A 77 21.98 2.25 -28.04
C ARG A 77 22.04 1.88 -29.52
N PRO A 78 21.17 0.98 -29.99
CA PRO A 78 21.13 0.55 -31.39
C PRO A 78 20.87 1.70 -32.38
N ASN A 79 20.20 2.77 -31.94
CA ASN A 79 19.88 3.95 -32.74
C ASN A 79 20.93 5.08 -32.62
N LYS A 80 22.18 4.74 -32.30
CA LYS A 80 23.24 5.74 -32.13
C LYS A 80 23.41 6.68 -33.33
N THR A 81 23.14 6.23 -34.56
CA THR A 81 23.25 7.05 -35.78
C THR A 81 22.28 8.24 -35.82
N PHE A 82 21.15 8.16 -35.10
CA PHE A 82 20.20 9.27 -34.98
C PHE A 82 20.72 10.36 -34.01
N TRP A 83 21.32 9.94 -32.90
CA TRP A 83 21.75 10.84 -31.82
C TRP A 83 23.19 11.34 -31.98
N CYS A 84 24.04 10.53 -32.60
CA CYS A 84 25.43 10.83 -32.90
C CYS A 84 25.49 11.26 -34.37
N THR A 85 24.94 12.43 -34.68
CA THR A 85 25.14 13.03 -36.00
C THR A 85 26.63 13.35 -36.11
N THR A 86 27.34 12.55 -36.91
CA THR A 86 28.76 12.76 -37.21
C THR A 86 28.92 14.15 -37.84
N ALA A 87 29.69 15.02 -37.19
CA ALA A 87 30.37 16.14 -37.86
C ALA A 87 31.67 15.61 -38.48
#